data_AF-A0A2N2XS76-F1
#
_entry.id   AF-A0A2N2XS76-F1
#
_cell.length_a   1.000
_cell.length_b   1.000
_cell.length_c   1.000
_cell.angle_alpha   90.00
_cell.angle_beta   90.00
_cell.angle_gamma   90.00
#
_symmetry.space_group_name_H-M   'P 1'
#
loop_
_entity.id
_entity.type
_entity.pdbx_description
1 polymer ?
#
loop_
_entity_poly.entity_id
_entity_poly.type
_entity_poly.pdbx_seq_one_letter_code
_entity_poly.pdbx_strand_id
1 'polypeptide(L)'
;MRMNGNRSAVANYFYLGGLAILIASLPLSKFTMSISQMMLGVAWLLMGDYRSRIRLFFKDRVALALTSIYLMHLLGLIYTTDFTYAIKDLRVKFPLLIIPFMFATFPKLKKEETRGLIYIFTAATTVATGISFFRFITNSVEDYRDLSPFISHIRFSLLVCLAAFLMYYQAWNESKKTVKYGGFLWAIWLTYMLFVLQSATSLIIFFATAFIIVFYLGLIRVKWVIQIVVLIAIMGPALFGIYYIVTTFSNFTRIPEYDIHQLEKYTPSGNLYRHDTTSYWIENGRHGGLYQCEAELKKEWNKRSHIQFDSLDASGQIIQYTLIRYLTSLDLRKDSAGVAALTNDDIKNIEDGLANHDYLTDNRLKTAINKVALGYYQYIWKKDTRGSSLMQRIELWKTSIQLI
;
A
#
# COMPACT_ATOMS: atom_id res chain seq x y z
N MET A 1 -41.55 -24.64 -19.69
CA MET A 1 -42.58 -23.57 -19.69
C MET A 1 -42.00 -22.37 -20.41
N ARG A 2 -42.50 -22.02 -21.60
CA ARG A 2 -42.08 -20.80 -22.32
C ARG A 2 -42.49 -19.59 -21.49
N MET A 3 -41.55 -18.72 -21.13
CA MET A 3 -41.84 -17.47 -20.42
C MET A 3 -42.66 -16.53 -21.31
N ASN A 4 -43.63 -15.82 -20.72
CA ASN A 4 -44.26 -14.67 -21.38
C ASN A 4 -43.20 -13.64 -21.79
N GLY A 5 -43.24 -13.16 -23.04
CA GLY A 5 -42.22 -12.27 -23.61
C GLY A 5 -41.95 -11.00 -22.77
N ASN A 6 -42.97 -10.44 -22.11
CA ASN A 6 -42.82 -9.31 -21.20
C ASN A 6 -41.97 -9.64 -19.96
N ARG A 7 -42.14 -10.83 -19.37
CA ARG A 7 -41.39 -11.23 -18.16
C ARG A 7 -39.91 -11.41 -18.48
N SER A 8 -39.58 -11.95 -19.65
CA SER A 8 -38.18 -12.09 -20.09
C SER A 8 -37.51 -10.75 -20.37
N ALA A 9 -38.24 -9.77 -20.91
CA ALA A 9 -37.71 -8.44 -21.17
C ALA A 9 -37.40 -7.71 -19.85
N VAL A 10 -38.33 -7.71 -18.91
CA VAL A 10 -38.14 -7.12 -17.56
C VAL A 10 -36.96 -7.77 -16.86
N ALA A 11 -36.84 -9.11 -16.87
CA ALA A 11 -35.73 -9.80 -16.24
C ALA A 11 -34.36 -9.40 -16.83
N ASN A 12 -34.29 -9.19 -18.15
CA ASN A 12 -33.06 -8.70 -18.81
C ASN A 12 -32.71 -7.26 -18.43
N TYR A 13 -33.69 -6.37 -18.27
CA TYR A 13 -33.45 -5.01 -17.79
C TYR A 13 -32.89 -5.00 -16.36
N PHE A 14 -33.48 -5.79 -15.46
CA PHE A 14 -32.97 -5.94 -14.10
C PHE A 14 -31.56 -6.55 -14.09
N TYR A 15 -31.27 -7.48 -14.98
CA TYR A 15 -29.95 -8.09 -15.11
C TYR A 15 -28.89 -7.10 -15.59
N LEU A 16 -29.09 -6.47 -16.76
CA LEU A 16 -28.10 -5.55 -17.33
C LEU A 16 -27.98 -4.27 -16.49
N GLY A 17 -29.10 -3.73 -16.01
CA GLY A 17 -29.11 -2.58 -15.09
C GLY A 17 -28.44 -2.92 -13.76
N GLY A 18 -28.73 -4.08 -13.19
CA GLY A 18 -28.07 -4.58 -11.98
C GLY A 18 -26.56 -4.71 -12.17
N LEU A 19 -26.09 -5.24 -13.30
CA LEU A 19 -24.65 -5.36 -13.59
C LEU A 19 -23.99 -3.99 -13.77
N ALA A 20 -24.63 -3.08 -14.51
CA ALA A 20 -24.13 -1.73 -14.71
C ALA A 20 -23.97 -0.99 -13.38
N ILE A 21 -25.00 -1.04 -12.52
CA ILE A 21 -24.96 -0.43 -11.19
C ILE A 21 -23.90 -1.10 -10.32
N LEU A 22 -23.81 -2.44 -10.34
CA LEU A 22 -22.82 -3.19 -9.55
C LEU A 22 -21.40 -2.72 -9.87
N ILE A 23 -21.06 -2.69 -11.15
CA ILE A 23 -19.73 -2.38 -11.64
C ILE A 23 -19.39 -0.90 -11.41
N ALA A 24 -20.34 0.02 -11.61
CA ALA A 24 -20.16 1.43 -11.25
C ALA A 24 -19.98 1.65 -9.74
N SER A 25 -20.64 0.81 -8.92
CA SER A 25 -20.60 0.91 -7.47
C SER A 25 -19.30 0.39 -6.87
N LEU A 26 -18.54 -0.46 -7.57
CA LEU A 26 -17.26 -1.00 -7.09
C LEU A 26 -16.30 0.09 -6.58
N PRO A 27 -16.01 1.16 -7.35
CA PRO A 27 -15.18 2.26 -6.87
C PRO A 27 -15.94 3.34 -6.07
N LEU A 28 -17.27 3.45 -6.20
CA LEU A 28 -18.03 4.61 -5.73
C LEU A 28 -18.86 4.38 -4.45
N SER A 29 -19.43 3.20 -4.22
CA SER A 29 -20.39 3.00 -3.13
C SER A 29 -20.60 1.54 -2.74
N LYS A 30 -20.31 1.22 -1.47
CA LYS A 30 -20.64 -0.11 -0.90
C LYS A 30 -22.15 -0.34 -0.78
N PHE A 31 -22.92 0.72 -0.51
CA PHE A 31 -24.37 0.62 -0.35
C PHE A 31 -25.06 0.30 -1.68
N THR A 32 -24.70 1.03 -2.73
CA THR A 32 -25.28 0.85 -4.05
C THR A 32 -24.88 -0.50 -4.65
N MET A 33 -23.70 -1.02 -4.27
CA MET A 33 -23.27 -2.39 -4.58
C MET A 33 -24.24 -3.42 -4.00
N SER A 34 -24.65 -3.30 -2.74
CA SER A 34 -25.64 -4.20 -2.13
C SER A 34 -27.00 -4.13 -2.83
N ILE A 35 -27.48 -2.92 -3.18
CA ILE A 35 -28.73 -2.76 -3.93
C ILE A 35 -28.64 -3.49 -5.28
N SER A 36 -27.53 -3.33 -5.99
CA SER A 36 -27.34 -3.98 -7.29
C SER A 36 -27.34 -5.50 -7.20
N GLN A 37 -26.76 -6.07 -6.13
CA GLN A 37 -26.79 -7.50 -5.86
C GLN A 37 -28.22 -8.00 -5.61
N MET A 38 -29.04 -7.22 -4.88
CA MET A 38 -30.46 -7.51 -4.70
C MET A 38 -31.21 -7.46 -6.03
N MET A 39 -30.99 -6.44 -6.86
CA MET A 39 -31.58 -6.32 -8.19
C MET A 39 -31.24 -7.52 -9.08
N LEU A 40 -29.99 -7.97 -9.05
CA LEU A 40 -29.56 -9.15 -9.79
C LEU A 40 -30.20 -10.43 -9.23
N GLY A 41 -30.36 -10.56 -7.91
CA GLY A 41 -31.12 -11.65 -7.30
C GLY A 41 -32.56 -11.69 -7.81
N VAL A 42 -33.23 -10.54 -7.87
CA VAL A 42 -34.57 -10.41 -8.46
C VAL A 42 -34.55 -10.77 -9.95
N ALA A 43 -33.56 -10.32 -10.72
CA ALA A 43 -33.40 -10.67 -12.12
C ALA A 43 -33.34 -12.19 -12.33
N TRP A 44 -32.55 -12.89 -11.50
CA TRP A 44 -32.40 -14.34 -11.53
C TRP A 44 -33.73 -15.06 -11.27
N LEU A 45 -34.50 -14.60 -10.27
CA LEU A 45 -35.83 -15.14 -9.95
C LEU A 45 -36.84 -14.89 -11.10
N LEU A 46 -36.81 -13.70 -11.71
CA LEU A 46 -37.71 -13.37 -12.81
C LEU A 46 -37.41 -14.20 -14.08
N MET A 47 -36.14 -14.52 -14.32
CA MET A 47 -35.66 -15.29 -15.47
C MET A 47 -36.09 -16.77 -15.48
N GLY A 48 -36.50 -17.34 -14.34
CA GLY A 48 -37.02 -18.71 -14.26
C GLY A 48 -36.04 -19.80 -14.74
N ASP A 49 -36.60 -20.96 -15.09
CA ASP A 49 -35.86 -22.17 -15.52
C ASP A 49 -34.74 -22.59 -14.54
N TYR A 50 -35.07 -22.57 -13.25
CA TYR A 50 -34.11 -22.76 -12.16
C TYR A 50 -33.34 -24.08 -12.27
N ARG A 51 -34.01 -25.17 -12.66
CA ARG A 51 -33.37 -26.49 -12.77
C ARG A 51 -32.26 -26.49 -13.81
N SER A 52 -32.50 -25.90 -14.99
CA SER A 52 -31.50 -25.84 -16.06
C SER A 52 -30.36 -24.89 -15.69
N ARG A 53 -30.67 -23.76 -15.06
CA ARG A 53 -29.65 -22.79 -14.61
C ARG A 53 -28.76 -23.36 -13.51
N ILE A 54 -29.33 -24.00 -12.50
CA ILE A 54 -28.55 -24.67 -11.45
C ILE A 54 -27.66 -25.76 -12.06
N ARG A 55 -28.14 -26.48 -13.08
CA ARG A 55 -27.32 -27.44 -13.82
C ARG A 55 -26.13 -26.78 -14.54
N LEU A 56 -26.24 -25.53 -15.02
CA LEU A 56 -25.12 -24.80 -15.59
C LEU A 56 -24.03 -24.53 -14.55
N PHE A 57 -24.42 -24.16 -13.32
CA PHE A 57 -23.48 -23.94 -12.23
C PHE A 57 -22.65 -25.19 -11.93
N PHE A 58 -23.28 -26.35 -11.79
CA PHE A 58 -22.57 -27.62 -11.55
C PHE A 58 -21.73 -28.12 -12.75
N LYS A 59 -21.89 -27.53 -13.94
CA LYS A 59 -21.04 -27.81 -15.09
C LYS A 59 -19.84 -26.88 -15.18
N ASP A 60 -19.88 -25.72 -14.52
CA ASP A 60 -18.80 -24.75 -14.54
C ASP A 60 -17.75 -25.07 -13.47
N ARG A 61 -16.64 -25.66 -13.92
CA ARG A 61 -15.53 -26.06 -13.02
C ARG A 61 -14.90 -24.87 -12.30
N VAL A 62 -14.87 -23.69 -12.92
CA VAL A 62 -14.29 -22.49 -12.33
C VAL A 62 -15.22 -21.98 -11.23
N ALA A 63 -16.52 -21.95 -11.50
CA ALA A 63 -17.50 -21.53 -10.51
C ALA A 63 -17.52 -22.45 -9.28
N LEU A 64 -17.40 -23.76 -9.49
CA LEU A 64 -17.31 -24.74 -8.41
C LEU A 64 -16.01 -24.60 -7.60
N ALA A 65 -14.87 -24.38 -8.26
CA ALA A 65 -13.59 -24.18 -7.57
C ALA A 65 -13.58 -22.91 -6.72
N LEU A 66 -14.16 -21.81 -7.20
CA LEU A 66 -14.27 -20.58 -6.40
C LEU A 66 -15.26 -20.74 -5.24
N THR A 67 -16.37 -21.44 -5.49
CA THR A 67 -17.38 -21.70 -4.46
C THR A 67 -16.88 -22.66 -3.39
N SER A 68 -16.03 -23.63 -3.73
CA SER A 68 -15.50 -24.60 -2.75
C SER A 68 -14.72 -23.92 -1.62
N ILE A 69 -14.07 -22.78 -1.89
CA ILE A 69 -13.41 -21.96 -0.87
C ILE A 69 -14.43 -21.51 0.19
N TYR A 70 -15.61 -21.05 -0.22
CA TYR A 70 -16.67 -20.70 0.71
C TYR A 70 -17.22 -21.94 1.44
N LEU A 71 -17.35 -23.08 0.76
CA LEU A 71 -17.80 -24.32 1.38
C LEU A 71 -16.84 -24.82 2.47
N MET A 72 -15.52 -24.59 2.32
CA MET A 72 -14.56 -24.90 3.39
C MET A 72 -14.85 -24.10 4.66
N HIS A 73 -15.26 -22.83 4.55
CA HIS A 73 -15.68 -22.03 5.71
C HIS A 73 -16.97 -22.57 6.35
N LEU A 74 -17.90 -23.12 5.55
CA LEU A 74 -19.09 -23.79 6.10
C LEU A 74 -18.74 -25.07 6.86
N LEU A 75 -17.79 -25.87 6.36
CA LEU A 75 -17.29 -27.04 7.10
C LEU A 75 -16.60 -26.62 8.41
N GLY A 76 -15.97 -25.43 8.42
CA GLY A 76 -15.39 -24.81 9.61
C GLY A 76 -16.39 -24.56 10.75
N LEU A 77 -17.70 -24.47 10.44
CA LEU A 77 -18.73 -24.31 11.46
C LEU A 77 -18.89 -25.53 12.37
N ILE A 78 -18.45 -26.72 11.93
CA ILE A 78 -18.63 -27.97 12.68
C ILE A 78 -17.81 -27.94 13.99
N TYR A 79 -16.65 -27.27 14.00
CA TYR A 79 -15.76 -27.24 15.16
C TYR A 79 -15.69 -25.86 15.84
N THR A 80 -16.40 -24.86 15.33
CA THR A 80 -16.35 -23.51 15.92
C THR A 80 -17.22 -23.43 17.17
N THR A 81 -16.74 -22.71 18.18
CA THR A 81 -17.51 -22.36 19.38
C THR A 81 -18.06 -20.94 19.32
N ASP A 82 -17.44 -20.05 18.53
CA ASP A 82 -17.87 -18.66 18.35
C ASP A 82 -18.68 -18.47 17.08
N PHE A 83 -19.98 -18.77 17.18
CA PHE A 83 -20.92 -18.56 16.08
C PHE A 83 -21.15 -17.08 15.75
N THR A 84 -20.90 -16.16 16.69
CA THR A 84 -21.03 -14.72 16.44
C THR A 84 -19.98 -14.27 15.43
N TYR A 85 -18.73 -14.67 15.67
CA TYR A 85 -17.65 -14.44 14.71
C TYR A 85 -17.87 -15.22 13.41
N ALA A 86 -18.28 -16.49 13.49
CA ALA A 86 -18.46 -17.32 12.30
C ALA A 86 -19.51 -16.76 11.32
N ILE A 87 -20.66 -16.28 11.82
CA ILE A 87 -21.69 -15.65 10.99
C ILE A 87 -21.17 -14.37 10.34
N LYS A 88 -20.40 -13.56 11.08
CA LYS A 88 -19.75 -12.36 10.54
C LYS A 88 -18.78 -12.74 9.42
N ASP A 89 -17.97 -13.78 9.61
CA ASP A 89 -16.98 -14.25 8.65
C ASP A 89 -17.63 -14.74 7.35
N LEU A 90 -18.66 -15.59 7.47
CA LEU A 90 -19.43 -16.08 6.32
C LEU A 90 -20.08 -14.95 5.55
N ARG A 91 -20.67 -13.96 6.23
CA ARG A 91 -21.29 -12.79 5.55
C ARG A 91 -20.28 -12.01 4.72
N VAL A 92 -19.08 -11.77 5.25
CA VAL A 92 -18.01 -11.04 4.54
C VAL A 92 -17.51 -11.84 3.33
N LYS A 93 -17.47 -13.16 3.43
CA LYS A 93 -17.01 -14.08 2.38
C LYS A 93 -18.11 -14.53 1.42
N PHE A 94 -19.36 -14.20 1.68
CA PHE A 94 -20.51 -14.57 0.87
C PHE A 94 -20.39 -14.23 -0.63
N PRO A 95 -19.72 -13.13 -1.05
CA PRO A 95 -19.45 -12.88 -2.46
C PRO A 95 -18.68 -14.00 -3.18
N LEU A 96 -17.87 -14.80 -2.46
CA LEU A 96 -17.17 -15.97 -3.02
C LEU A 96 -18.12 -17.09 -3.46
N LEU A 97 -19.34 -17.12 -2.93
CA LEU A 97 -20.41 -18.01 -3.39
C LEU A 97 -21.27 -17.34 -4.45
N ILE A 98 -21.75 -16.12 -4.14
CA ILE A 98 -22.74 -15.44 -4.99
C ILE A 98 -22.17 -15.09 -6.36
N ILE A 99 -20.98 -14.50 -6.44
CA ILE A 99 -20.44 -14.01 -7.70
C ILE A 99 -20.23 -15.18 -8.68
N PRO A 100 -19.52 -16.27 -8.33
CA PRO A 100 -19.36 -17.41 -9.24
C PRO A 100 -20.70 -18.05 -9.63
N PHE A 101 -21.63 -18.17 -8.69
CA PHE A 101 -22.97 -18.68 -8.98
C PHE A 101 -23.71 -17.82 -10.02
N MET A 102 -23.68 -16.50 -9.87
CA MET A 102 -24.32 -15.58 -10.80
C MET A 102 -23.70 -15.68 -12.19
N PHE A 103 -22.36 -15.58 -12.30
CA PHE A 103 -21.69 -15.64 -13.60
C PHE A 103 -21.92 -16.96 -14.35
N ALA A 104 -22.03 -18.09 -13.64
CA ALA A 104 -22.30 -19.38 -14.27
C ALA A 104 -23.76 -19.58 -14.68
N THR A 105 -24.71 -18.94 -13.99
CA THR A 105 -26.15 -19.18 -14.18
C THR A 105 -26.88 -18.11 -14.99
N PHE A 106 -26.31 -16.91 -15.13
CA PHE A 106 -26.84 -15.86 -15.99
C PHE A 106 -26.53 -16.10 -17.48
N PRO A 107 -27.33 -15.51 -18.39
CA PRO A 107 -27.01 -15.52 -19.81
C PRO A 107 -25.66 -14.83 -20.07
N LYS A 108 -24.89 -15.37 -21.02
CA LYS A 108 -23.65 -14.76 -21.48
C LYS A 108 -23.94 -13.38 -22.09
N LEU A 109 -23.11 -12.41 -21.74
CA LEU A 109 -23.19 -11.05 -22.27
C LEU A 109 -22.75 -11.01 -23.73
N LYS A 110 -23.43 -10.19 -24.53
CA LYS A 110 -23.01 -9.84 -25.88
C LYS A 110 -21.75 -8.98 -25.83
N LYS A 111 -20.98 -8.96 -26.91
CA LYS A 111 -19.74 -8.16 -27.01
C LYS A 111 -19.99 -6.67 -26.73
N GLU A 112 -21.11 -6.13 -27.21
CA GLU A 112 -21.52 -4.74 -27.01
C GLU A 112 -21.87 -4.44 -25.55
N GLU A 113 -22.60 -5.34 -24.88
CA GLU A 113 -22.96 -5.24 -23.47
C GLU A 113 -21.70 -5.26 -22.59
N THR A 114 -20.79 -6.22 -22.84
CA THR A 114 -19.50 -6.30 -22.15
C THR A 114 -18.68 -5.03 -22.34
N ARG A 115 -18.61 -4.51 -23.57
CA ARG A 115 -17.91 -3.25 -23.86
C ARG A 115 -18.54 -2.06 -23.14
N GLY A 116 -19.87 -1.99 -23.10
CA GLY A 116 -20.61 -0.96 -22.34
C GLY A 116 -20.30 -1.01 -20.84
N LEU A 117 -20.31 -2.21 -20.25
CA LEU A 117 -19.96 -2.40 -18.84
C LEU A 117 -18.51 -2.00 -18.52
N ILE A 118 -17.56 -2.28 -19.43
CA ILE A 118 -16.18 -1.81 -19.30
C ILE A 118 -16.12 -0.27 -19.27
N TYR A 119 -16.83 0.42 -20.17
CA TYR A 119 -16.84 1.88 -20.16
C TYR A 119 -17.50 2.46 -18.90
N ILE A 120 -18.59 1.86 -18.42
CA ILE A 120 -19.25 2.26 -17.17
C ILE A 120 -18.29 2.08 -15.98
N PHE A 121 -17.60 0.93 -15.91
CA PHE A 121 -16.59 0.66 -14.88
C PHE A 121 -15.48 1.71 -14.87
N THR A 122 -14.89 1.95 -16.03
CA THR A 122 -13.78 2.89 -16.18
C THR A 122 -14.25 4.31 -15.88
N ALA A 123 -15.43 4.72 -16.36
CA ALA A 123 -16.02 6.03 -16.05
C ALA A 123 -16.21 6.22 -14.54
N ALA A 124 -16.85 5.27 -13.86
CA ALA A 124 -17.03 5.32 -12.41
C ALA A 124 -15.70 5.39 -11.65
N THR A 125 -14.71 4.58 -12.07
CA THR A 125 -13.37 4.59 -11.50
C THR A 125 -12.67 5.92 -11.71
N THR A 126 -12.87 6.55 -12.86
CA THR A 126 -12.27 7.85 -13.22
C THR A 126 -12.88 9.00 -12.44
N VAL A 127 -14.21 8.96 -12.20
CA VAL A 127 -14.87 9.90 -11.30
C VAL A 127 -14.26 9.79 -9.90
N ALA A 128 -14.09 8.56 -9.39
CA ALA A 128 -13.46 8.34 -8.10
C ALA A 128 -12.01 8.85 -8.06
N THR A 129 -11.20 8.62 -9.11
CA THR A 129 -9.82 9.11 -9.15
C THR A 129 -9.73 10.62 -9.32
N GLY A 130 -10.69 11.25 -10.02
CA GLY A 130 -10.80 12.70 -10.09
C GLY A 130 -11.04 13.33 -8.70
N ILE A 131 -11.91 12.72 -7.90
CA ILE A 131 -12.13 13.14 -6.51
C ILE A 131 -10.86 12.93 -5.66
N SER A 132 -10.19 11.78 -5.82
CA SER A 132 -8.90 11.52 -5.16
C SER A 132 -7.84 12.54 -5.53
N PHE A 133 -7.75 12.92 -6.81
CA PHE A 133 -6.80 13.91 -7.28
C PHE A 133 -7.11 15.30 -6.74
N PHE A 134 -8.38 15.69 -6.69
CA PHE A 134 -8.80 16.94 -6.06
C PHE A 134 -8.34 16.99 -4.59
N ARG A 135 -8.56 15.91 -3.82
CA ARG A 135 -8.06 15.82 -2.43
C ARG A 135 -6.54 15.89 -2.34
N PHE A 136 -5.84 15.28 -3.30
CA PHE A 136 -4.37 15.31 -3.36
C PHE A 136 -3.82 16.71 -3.54
N ILE A 137 -4.48 17.56 -4.34
CA ILE A 137 -4.03 18.95 -4.58
C ILE A 137 -4.50 19.94 -3.51
N THR A 138 -5.65 19.71 -2.86
CA THR A 138 -6.21 20.66 -1.88
C THR A 138 -5.78 20.42 -0.44
N ASN A 139 -5.52 19.17 -0.07
CA ASN A 139 -5.24 18.82 1.33
C ASN A 139 -3.73 18.58 1.51
N SER A 140 -3.19 18.98 2.67
CA SER A 140 -1.87 18.52 3.12
C SER A 140 -1.99 17.04 3.52
N VAL A 141 -1.90 16.15 2.55
CA VAL A 141 -2.06 14.70 2.78
C VAL A 141 -0.88 14.19 3.59
N GLU A 142 -1.11 13.83 4.86
CA GLU A 142 -0.14 13.14 5.71
C GLU A 142 -0.15 11.63 5.44
N ASP A 143 -1.35 11.03 5.26
CA ASP A 143 -1.52 9.62 4.89
C ASP A 143 -2.23 9.48 3.52
N TYR A 144 -1.53 8.89 2.54
CA TYR A 144 -2.06 8.62 1.20
C TYR A 144 -3.28 7.69 1.19
N ARG A 145 -3.53 6.97 2.29
CA ARG A 145 -4.73 6.13 2.44
C ARG A 145 -6.02 6.95 2.39
N ASP A 146 -5.98 8.20 2.83
CA ASP A 146 -7.13 9.11 2.89
C ASP A 146 -7.52 9.68 1.52
N LEU A 147 -6.64 9.50 0.53
CA LEU A 147 -6.94 9.80 -0.87
C LEU A 147 -8.04 8.91 -1.44
N SER A 148 -8.36 7.77 -0.81
CA SER A 148 -9.44 6.88 -1.26
C SER A 148 -10.77 7.23 -0.59
N PRO A 149 -11.71 7.90 -1.28
CA PRO A 149 -12.89 8.50 -0.65
C PRO A 149 -13.97 7.50 -0.21
N PHE A 150 -14.13 6.39 -0.91
CA PHE A 150 -15.34 5.55 -0.80
C PHE A 150 -15.07 4.12 -0.29
N ILE A 151 -13.91 3.58 -0.63
CA ILE A 151 -13.51 2.20 -0.31
C ILE A 151 -12.07 2.20 0.21
N SER A 152 -11.58 1.04 0.67
CA SER A 152 -10.20 1.00 1.14
C SER A 152 -9.22 1.29 -0.01
N HIS A 153 -8.21 2.08 0.29
CA HIS A 153 -7.08 2.42 -0.59
C HIS A 153 -6.54 1.26 -1.45
N ILE A 154 -6.24 0.10 -0.86
CA ILE A 154 -5.71 -1.07 -1.59
C ILE A 154 -6.73 -1.62 -2.60
N ARG A 155 -8.00 -1.73 -2.22
CA ARG A 155 -9.05 -2.18 -3.16
C ARG A 155 -9.24 -1.17 -4.29
N PHE A 156 -9.22 0.11 -3.96
CA PHE A 156 -9.39 1.17 -4.95
C PHE A 156 -8.27 1.16 -5.99
N SER A 157 -7.02 1.12 -5.54
CA SER A 157 -5.86 1.10 -6.43
C SER A 157 -5.84 -0.13 -7.36
N LEU A 158 -6.33 -1.29 -6.89
CA LEU A 158 -6.52 -2.48 -7.74
C LEU A 158 -7.60 -2.27 -8.81
N LEU A 159 -8.71 -1.61 -8.48
CA LEU A 159 -9.75 -1.26 -9.47
C LEU A 159 -9.22 -0.27 -10.52
N VAL A 160 -8.44 0.73 -10.09
CA VAL A 160 -7.77 1.68 -11.00
C VAL A 160 -6.81 0.94 -11.94
N CYS A 161 -6.05 -0.04 -11.41
CA CYS A 161 -5.12 -0.85 -12.21
C CYS A 161 -5.87 -1.67 -13.27
N LEU A 162 -6.96 -2.33 -12.88
CA LEU A 162 -7.82 -3.06 -13.81
C LEU A 162 -8.41 -2.13 -14.88
N ALA A 163 -8.94 -0.96 -14.48
CA ALA A 163 -9.51 0.02 -15.41
C ALA A 163 -8.47 0.53 -16.42
N ALA A 164 -7.23 0.78 -15.98
CA ALA A 164 -6.14 1.19 -16.86
C ALA A 164 -5.86 0.14 -17.94
N PHE A 165 -5.67 -1.13 -17.57
CA PHE A 165 -5.43 -2.21 -18.54
C PHE A 165 -6.61 -2.45 -19.47
N LEU A 166 -7.84 -2.40 -18.96
CA LEU A 166 -9.04 -2.50 -19.82
C LEU A 166 -9.10 -1.37 -20.84
N MET A 167 -8.74 -0.15 -20.46
CA MET A 167 -8.69 0.97 -21.41
C MET A 167 -7.54 0.88 -22.39
N TYR A 168 -6.35 0.43 -21.97
CA TYR A 168 -5.26 0.14 -22.91
C TYR A 168 -5.69 -0.90 -23.94
N TYR A 169 -6.37 -1.96 -23.51
CA TYR A 169 -6.89 -2.99 -24.41
C TYR A 169 -7.96 -2.45 -25.38
N GLN A 170 -8.93 -1.66 -24.89
CA GLN A 170 -9.95 -1.07 -25.76
C GLN A 170 -9.36 -0.07 -26.75
N ALA A 171 -8.42 0.78 -26.31
CA ALA A 171 -7.74 1.75 -27.16
C ALA A 171 -6.89 1.06 -28.24
N TRP A 172 -6.19 -0.02 -27.90
CA TRP A 172 -5.37 -0.77 -28.85
C TRP A 172 -6.19 -1.35 -30.00
N ASN A 173 -7.38 -1.88 -29.69
CA ASN A 173 -8.28 -2.54 -30.64
C ASN A 173 -9.23 -1.58 -31.38
N GLU A 174 -9.21 -0.29 -31.08
CA GLU A 174 -10.05 0.71 -31.73
C GLU A 174 -9.46 1.14 -33.07
N SER A 175 -10.29 1.18 -34.12
CA SER A 175 -9.87 1.56 -35.47
C SER A 175 -9.91 3.07 -35.66
N LYS A 176 -10.87 3.77 -35.03
CA LYS A 176 -11.02 5.22 -35.16
C LYS A 176 -9.93 5.94 -34.36
N LYS A 177 -8.96 6.56 -35.06
CA LYS A 177 -7.79 7.25 -34.47
C LYS A 177 -8.14 8.17 -33.29
N THR A 178 -9.15 9.02 -33.44
CA THR A 178 -9.61 9.93 -32.36
C THR A 178 -9.99 9.20 -31.06
N VAL A 179 -10.77 8.13 -31.15
CA VAL A 179 -11.22 7.33 -30.00
C VAL A 179 -10.07 6.52 -29.44
N LYS A 180 -9.21 5.99 -30.31
CA LYS A 180 -7.97 5.29 -29.94
C LYS A 180 -7.06 6.16 -29.08
N TYR A 181 -6.70 7.36 -29.54
CA TYR A 181 -5.83 8.26 -28.79
C TYR A 181 -6.50 8.80 -27.52
N GLY A 182 -7.80 9.11 -27.56
CA GLY A 182 -8.55 9.47 -26.36
C GLY A 182 -8.56 8.35 -25.31
N GLY A 183 -8.72 7.09 -25.75
CA GLY A 183 -8.65 5.93 -24.87
C GLY A 183 -7.27 5.71 -24.25
N PHE A 184 -6.18 5.94 -25.01
CA PHE A 184 -4.81 5.91 -24.46
C PHE A 184 -4.58 7.01 -23.44
N LEU A 185 -5.00 8.24 -23.73
CA LEU A 185 -4.88 9.36 -22.79
C LEU A 185 -5.63 9.05 -21.48
N TRP A 186 -6.82 8.46 -21.59
CA TRP A 186 -7.61 8.03 -20.44
C TRP A 186 -6.91 6.92 -19.64
N ALA A 187 -6.34 5.92 -20.30
CA ALA A 187 -5.55 4.88 -19.65
C ALA A 187 -4.31 5.46 -18.95
N ILE A 188 -3.62 6.43 -19.57
CA ILE A 188 -2.47 7.12 -19.00
C ILE A 188 -2.85 7.90 -17.73
N TRP A 189 -4.00 8.59 -17.73
CA TRP A 189 -4.53 9.22 -16.53
C TRP A 189 -4.72 8.22 -15.38
N LEU A 190 -5.33 7.06 -15.65
CA LEU A 190 -5.52 6.02 -14.65
C LEU A 190 -4.20 5.43 -14.15
N THR A 191 -3.24 5.21 -15.04
CA THR A 191 -1.88 4.77 -14.68
C THR A 191 -1.19 5.80 -13.79
N TYR A 192 -1.28 7.09 -14.11
CA TYR A 192 -0.75 8.16 -13.27
C TYR A 192 -1.37 8.15 -11.87
N MET A 193 -2.69 7.93 -11.77
CA MET A 193 -3.38 7.83 -10.49
C MET A 193 -2.90 6.66 -9.61
N LEU A 194 -2.38 5.57 -10.18
CA LEU A 194 -1.76 4.50 -9.39
C LEU A 194 -0.54 4.99 -8.60
N PHE A 195 0.26 5.88 -9.20
CA PHE A 195 1.41 6.47 -8.53
C PHE A 195 0.99 7.49 -7.48
N VAL A 196 -0.03 8.31 -7.76
CA VAL A 196 -0.59 9.26 -6.77
C VAL A 196 -1.13 8.52 -5.55
N LEU A 197 -1.79 7.39 -5.75
CA LEU A 197 -2.29 6.57 -4.65
C LEU A 197 -1.16 5.89 -3.86
N GLN A 198 0.02 5.61 -4.43
CA GLN A 198 1.14 4.96 -3.71
C GLN A 198 0.80 3.61 -3.06
N SER A 199 -0.09 2.83 -3.66
CA SER A 199 -0.38 1.47 -3.18
C SER A 199 0.66 0.47 -3.72
N ALA A 200 1.55 -0.02 -2.85
CA ALA A 200 2.60 -0.97 -3.23
C ALA A 200 2.04 -2.21 -3.94
N THR A 201 0.94 -2.78 -3.44
CA THR A 201 0.31 -3.98 -4.02
C THR A 201 -0.17 -3.74 -5.45
N SER A 202 -0.83 -2.61 -5.72
CA SER A 202 -1.33 -2.34 -7.09
C SER A 202 -0.20 -2.02 -8.05
N LEU A 203 0.87 -1.36 -7.59
CA LEU A 203 2.05 -1.08 -8.42
C LEU A 203 2.77 -2.38 -8.79
N ILE A 204 2.98 -3.30 -7.83
CA ILE A 204 3.56 -4.62 -8.09
C ILE A 204 2.71 -5.37 -9.12
N ILE A 205 1.40 -5.42 -8.94
CA ILE A 205 0.49 -6.09 -9.88
C ILE A 205 0.52 -5.39 -11.25
N PHE A 206 0.57 -4.06 -11.29
CA PHE A 206 0.67 -3.31 -12.54
C PHE A 206 1.93 -3.67 -13.32
N PHE A 207 3.11 -3.60 -12.70
CA PHE A 207 4.38 -3.92 -13.35
C PHE A 207 4.46 -5.40 -13.75
N ALA A 208 4.02 -6.32 -12.89
CA ALA A 208 3.98 -7.75 -13.21
C ALA A 208 3.07 -8.04 -14.42
N THR A 209 1.86 -7.45 -14.44
CA THR A 209 0.90 -7.62 -15.56
C THR A 209 1.46 -7.01 -16.84
N ALA A 210 2.04 -5.80 -16.76
CA ALA A 210 2.64 -5.14 -17.90
C ALA A 210 3.81 -5.96 -18.47
N PHE A 211 4.68 -6.49 -17.61
CA PHE A 211 5.77 -7.37 -17.99
C PHE A 211 5.27 -8.61 -18.73
N ILE A 212 4.27 -9.31 -18.17
CA ILE A 212 3.67 -10.50 -18.80
C ILE A 212 3.08 -10.16 -20.17
N ILE A 213 2.36 -9.04 -20.30
CA ILE A 213 1.76 -8.62 -21.57
C ILE A 213 2.83 -8.30 -22.61
N VAL A 214 3.85 -7.51 -22.25
CA VAL A 214 4.93 -7.13 -23.19
C VAL A 214 5.72 -8.36 -23.62
N PHE A 215 6.03 -9.26 -22.68
CA PHE A 215 6.69 -10.52 -22.97
C PHE A 215 5.86 -11.39 -23.93
N TYR A 216 4.58 -11.59 -23.64
CA TYR A 216 3.66 -12.37 -24.48
C TYR A 216 3.51 -11.76 -25.89
N LEU A 217 3.31 -10.44 -26.00
CA LEU A 217 3.25 -9.75 -27.31
C LEU A 217 4.56 -9.86 -28.07
N GLY A 218 5.68 -9.84 -27.34
CA GLY A 218 7.01 -9.99 -27.89
C GLY A 218 7.27 -11.35 -28.54
N LEU A 219 6.70 -12.42 -27.97
CA LEU A 219 6.81 -13.76 -28.55
C LEU A 219 6.05 -13.92 -29.89
N ILE A 220 5.08 -13.06 -30.19
CA ILE A 220 4.13 -13.30 -31.29
C ILE A 220 4.20 -12.24 -32.41
N ARG A 221 4.46 -10.96 -32.10
CA ARG A 221 4.08 -9.85 -33.01
C ARG A 221 5.12 -8.75 -33.23
N VAL A 222 6.12 -8.59 -32.36
CA VAL A 222 6.92 -7.35 -32.31
C VAL A 222 8.42 -7.65 -32.40
N LYS A 223 9.21 -6.79 -33.08
CA LYS A 223 10.67 -6.90 -33.09
C LYS A 223 11.23 -6.80 -31.66
N TRP A 224 12.19 -7.65 -31.32
CA TRP A 224 12.79 -7.73 -29.98
C TRP A 224 13.32 -6.39 -29.44
N VAL A 225 13.85 -5.51 -30.31
CA VAL A 225 14.34 -4.18 -29.92
C VAL A 225 13.25 -3.31 -29.31
N ILE A 226 12.04 -3.29 -29.90
CA ILE A 226 10.91 -2.50 -29.40
C ILE A 226 10.46 -3.07 -28.04
N GLN A 227 10.52 -4.38 -27.86
CA GLN A 227 10.18 -5.03 -26.59
C GLN A 227 11.13 -4.59 -25.48
N ILE A 228 12.44 -4.56 -25.75
CA ILE A 228 13.44 -4.11 -24.79
C ILE A 228 13.21 -2.64 -24.41
N VAL A 229 12.97 -1.76 -25.40
CA VAL A 229 12.69 -0.34 -25.12
C VAL A 229 11.45 -0.17 -24.24
N VAL A 230 10.36 -0.88 -24.54
CA VAL A 230 9.13 -0.83 -23.74
C VAL A 230 9.34 -1.42 -22.35
N LEU A 231 10.07 -2.55 -22.23
CA LEU A 231 10.41 -3.15 -20.94
C LEU A 231 11.26 -2.21 -20.10
N ILE A 232 12.27 -1.55 -20.67
CA ILE A 232 13.08 -0.55 -19.97
C ILE A 232 12.23 0.65 -19.55
N ALA A 233 11.34 1.14 -20.41
CA ALA A 233 10.47 2.26 -20.08
C ALA A 233 9.50 1.95 -18.92
N ILE A 234 9.01 0.72 -18.84
CA ILE A 234 8.07 0.28 -17.80
C ILE A 234 8.82 -0.13 -16.51
N MET A 235 9.85 -0.96 -16.63
CA MET A 235 10.57 -1.53 -15.49
C MET A 235 11.66 -0.61 -14.95
N GLY A 236 12.23 0.28 -15.76
CA GLY A 236 13.30 1.20 -15.37
C GLY A 236 12.95 2.03 -14.13
N PRO A 237 11.80 2.71 -14.08
CA PRO A 237 11.36 3.44 -12.89
C PRO A 237 11.19 2.54 -11.65
N ALA A 238 10.68 1.32 -11.83
CA ALA A 238 10.50 0.37 -10.74
C ALA A 238 11.86 -0.11 -10.18
N LEU A 239 12.80 -0.46 -11.07
CA LEU A 239 14.15 -0.87 -10.69
C LEU A 239 14.92 0.26 -10.03
N PHE A 240 14.80 1.49 -10.53
CA PHE A 240 15.38 2.67 -9.91
C PHE A 240 14.81 2.91 -8.51
N GLY A 241 13.49 2.78 -8.34
CA GLY A 241 12.83 2.87 -7.04
C GLY A 241 13.34 1.81 -6.05
N ILE A 242 13.49 0.56 -6.49
CA ILE A 242 14.07 -0.52 -5.67
C ILE A 242 15.52 -0.19 -5.31
N TYR A 243 16.33 0.23 -6.28
CA TYR A 243 17.72 0.63 -6.04
C TYR A 243 17.81 1.77 -5.00
N TYR A 244 16.98 2.79 -5.13
CA TYR A 244 16.91 3.90 -4.18
C TYR A 244 16.52 3.45 -2.77
N ILE A 245 15.54 2.55 -2.66
CA ILE A 245 15.11 1.98 -1.37
C ILE A 245 16.25 1.16 -0.75
N VAL A 246 16.86 0.26 -1.51
CA VAL A 246 17.93 -0.63 -1.03
C VAL A 246 19.15 0.17 -0.60
N THR A 247 19.57 1.16 -1.38
CA THR A 247 20.73 2.01 -1.03
C THR A 247 20.46 2.85 0.21
N THR A 248 19.29 3.48 0.31
CA THR A 248 18.88 4.26 1.49
C THR A 248 18.79 3.38 2.74
N PHE A 249 18.17 2.20 2.62
CA PHE A 249 18.05 1.24 3.71
C PHE A 249 19.42 0.71 4.14
N SER A 250 20.26 0.30 3.20
CA SER A 250 21.62 -0.17 3.46
C SER A 250 22.44 0.89 4.19
N ASN A 251 22.43 2.14 3.70
CA ASN A 251 23.12 3.25 4.35
C ASN A 251 22.63 3.49 5.78
N PHE A 252 21.34 3.30 6.07
CA PHE A 252 20.80 3.44 7.42
C PHE A 252 21.23 2.28 8.34
N THR A 253 21.21 1.05 7.84
CA THR A 253 21.49 -0.16 8.64
C THR A 253 22.96 -0.55 8.70
N ARG A 254 23.82 0.03 7.84
CA ARG A 254 25.24 -0.29 7.80
C ARG A 254 25.85 0.13 9.14
N ILE A 255 26.43 -0.85 9.82
CA ILE A 255 27.17 -0.62 11.06
C ILE A 255 28.57 -0.16 10.63
N PRO A 256 28.95 1.10 10.88
CA PRO A 256 30.33 1.52 10.72
C PRO A 256 31.20 0.73 11.70
N GLU A 257 32.22 0.05 11.18
CA GLU A 257 33.29 -0.50 12.01
C GLU A 257 34.17 0.65 12.48
N TYR A 258 34.27 0.82 13.81
CA TYR A 258 35.19 1.77 14.40
C TYR A 258 36.35 1.01 15.03
N ASP A 259 37.57 1.43 14.69
CA ASP A 259 38.74 1.04 15.46
C ASP A 259 38.73 1.79 16.80
N ILE A 260 38.40 1.07 17.87
CA ILE A 260 38.29 1.61 19.22
C ILE A 260 39.61 2.27 19.65
N HIS A 261 40.74 1.80 19.13
CA HIS A 261 42.07 2.34 19.47
C HIS A 261 42.33 3.73 18.85
N GLN A 262 41.59 4.11 17.82
CA GLN A 262 41.72 5.40 17.14
C GLN A 262 40.73 6.45 17.65
N LEU A 263 39.83 6.08 18.58
CA LEU A 263 38.85 7.01 19.13
C LEU A 263 39.54 8.02 20.06
N GLU A 264 39.20 9.30 19.87
CA GLU A 264 39.60 10.37 20.77
C GLU A 264 39.15 10.05 22.20
N LYS A 265 40.08 10.17 23.15
CA LYS A 265 39.83 9.86 24.57
C LYS A 265 39.28 11.05 25.36
N TYR A 266 39.60 12.25 24.91
CA TYR A 266 39.28 13.49 25.63
C TYR A 266 38.48 14.45 24.75
N THR A 267 37.56 15.18 25.37
CA THR A 267 36.86 16.31 24.76
C THR A 267 37.83 17.48 24.54
N PRO A 268 37.48 18.47 23.70
CA PRO A 268 38.24 19.73 23.61
C PRO A 268 38.38 20.46 24.96
N SER A 269 37.45 20.22 25.89
CA SER A 269 37.46 20.77 27.26
C SER A 269 38.24 19.91 28.26
N GLY A 270 38.85 18.81 27.83
CA GLY A 270 39.72 17.94 28.64
C GLY A 270 39.01 16.86 29.45
N ASN A 271 37.69 16.66 29.29
CA ASN A 271 36.96 15.58 29.97
C ASN A 271 37.09 14.26 29.21
N LEU A 272 36.92 13.13 29.89
CA LEU A 272 36.95 11.81 29.25
C LEU A 272 35.68 11.56 28.43
N TYR A 273 35.86 11.08 27.19
CA TYR A 273 34.78 10.53 26.40
C TYR A 273 34.41 9.13 26.88
N ARG A 274 33.10 8.89 27.02
CA ARG A 274 32.53 7.56 27.09
C ARG A 274 32.19 7.09 25.67
N HIS A 275 32.62 5.87 25.36
CA HIS A 275 32.34 5.18 24.10
C HIS A 275 31.64 3.86 24.39
N ASP A 276 30.45 3.68 23.87
CA ASP A 276 29.65 2.46 24.03
C ASP A 276 29.14 2.01 22.66
N THR A 277 29.80 1.00 22.08
CA THR A 277 29.44 0.43 20.78
C THR A 277 28.44 -0.73 20.87
N THR A 278 27.99 -1.08 22.07
CA THR A 278 27.20 -2.29 22.29
C THR A 278 25.79 -1.99 22.76
N SER A 279 25.56 -0.95 23.56
CA SER A 279 24.26 -0.69 24.20
C SER A 279 23.42 0.38 23.51
N TYR A 280 24.01 1.13 22.58
CA TYR A 280 23.36 2.24 21.89
C TYR A 280 22.92 1.87 20.47
N TRP A 281 21.89 2.58 19.99
CA TRP A 281 21.38 2.43 18.64
C TRP A 281 22.29 3.11 17.60
N ILE A 282 22.02 2.81 16.33
CA ILE A 282 22.62 3.48 15.18
C ILE A 282 21.61 4.51 14.65
N GLU A 283 22.09 5.70 14.33
CA GLU A 283 21.31 6.78 13.71
C GLU A 283 22.03 7.23 12.43
N ASN A 284 21.38 7.13 11.28
CA ASN A 284 21.94 7.49 9.96
C ASN A 284 23.31 6.86 9.67
N GLY A 285 23.50 5.57 10.03
CA GLY A 285 24.78 4.87 9.84
C GLY A 285 25.89 5.31 10.78
N ARG A 286 25.58 5.93 11.93
CA ARG A 286 26.53 6.37 12.96
C ARG A 286 26.15 5.84 14.34
N HIS A 287 27.15 5.59 15.19
CA HIS A 287 26.91 5.04 16.52
C HIS A 287 26.50 6.14 17.52
N GLY A 288 25.29 6.04 18.10
CA GLY A 288 24.81 6.99 19.09
C GLY A 288 25.64 7.00 20.38
N GLY A 289 26.23 5.84 20.70
CA GLY A 289 27.03 5.59 21.89
C GLY A 289 28.46 6.14 21.90
N LEU A 290 28.95 6.70 20.79
CA LEU A 290 30.31 7.20 20.70
C LEU A 290 30.42 8.68 21.05
N TYR A 291 31.57 9.06 21.61
CA TYR A 291 31.96 10.42 21.95
C TYR A 291 30.99 11.12 22.91
N GLN A 292 30.62 10.45 24.01
CA GLN A 292 29.68 10.99 24.99
C GLN A 292 30.39 11.60 26.20
N CYS A 293 30.04 12.85 26.52
CA CYS A 293 30.38 13.50 27.76
C CYS A 293 29.12 14.14 28.36
N GLU A 294 28.41 13.37 29.19
CA GLU A 294 27.11 13.75 29.73
C GLU A 294 27.17 15.02 30.60
N ALA A 295 28.24 15.18 31.38
CA ALA A 295 28.45 16.36 32.21
C ALA A 295 28.54 17.66 31.37
N GLU A 296 29.22 17.61 30.23
CA GLU A 296 29.31 18.73 29.30
C GLU A 296 27.99 18.97 28.56
N LEU A 297 27.37 17.89 28.05
CA LEU A 297 26.06 17.95 27.39
C LEU A 297 25.03 18.65 28.28
N LYS A 298 24.87 18.18 29.51
CA LYS A 298 23.91 18.72 30.47
C LYS A 298 24.16 20.19 30.76
N LYS A 299 25.43 20.55 30.99
CA LYS A 299 25.83 21.92 31.28
C LYS A 299 25.55 22.86 30.10
N GLU A 300 25.92 22.49 28.87
CA GLU A 300 25.71 23.35 27.71
C GLU A 300 24.26 23.37 27.24
N TRP A 301 23.55 22.24 27.30
CA TRP A 301 22.14 22.16 26.95
C TRP A 301 21.30 23.10 27.82
N ASN A 302 21.45 23.03 29.14
CA ASN A 302 20.71 23.85 30.09
C ASN A 302 20.99 25.36 29.97
N LYS A 303 22.07 25.77 29.29
CA LYS A 303 22.32 27.19 28.98
C LYS A 303 21.55 27.68 27.75
N ARG A 304 21.27 26.78 26.81
CA ARG A 304 20.71 27.11 25.49
C ARG A 304 19.23 26.81 25.35
N SER A 305 18.74 25.77 26.04
CA SER A 305 17.36 25.30 25.97
C SER A 305 16.52 25.83 27.13
N HIS A 306 15.22 25.97 26.88
CA HIS A 306 14.22 26.25 27.90
C HIS A 306 13.79 25.00 28.67
N ILE A 307 14.08 23.81 28.14
CA ILE A 307 13.75 22.52 28.72
C ILE A 307 15.00 21.92 29.37
N GLN A 308 14.88 21.52 30.64
CA GLN A 308 16.01 20.96 31.40
C GLN A 308 16.42 19.60 30.84
N PHE A 309 17.73 19.31 30.84
CA PHE A 309 18.31 18.07 30.31
C PHE A 309 17.71 16.78 30.89
N ASP A 310 17.30 16.79 32.17
CA ASP A 310 16.71 15.61 32.84
C ASP A 310 15.17 15.57 32.74
N SER A 311 14.56 16.41 31.89
CA SER A 311 13.11 16.51 31.75
C SER A 311 12.59 15.91 30.43
N LEU A 312 11.29 16.05 30.18
CA LEU A 312 10.64 15.54 29.00
C LEU A 312 10.54 16.63 27.92
N ASP A 313 10.71 16.23 26.66
CA ASP A 313 10.39 17.05 25.51
C ASP A 313 8.87 17.18 25.29
N ALA A 314 8.45 18.01 24.33
CA ALA A 314 7.03 18.24 24.02
C ALA A 314 6.29 16.95 23.57
N SER A 315 7.03 15.96 23.08
CA SER A 315 6.52 14.65 22.68
C SER A 315 6.50 13.63 23.83
N GLY A 316 6.87 14.03 25.06
CA GLY A 316 6.90 13.18 26.25
C GLY A 316 8.08 12.22 26.31
N GLN A 317 9.12 12.42 25.51
CA GLN A 317 10.35 11.61 25.52
C GLN A 317 11.40 12.27 26.42
N ILE A 318 12.32 11.49 26.98
CA ILE A 318 13.38 12.06 27.84
C ILE A 318 14.37 12.81 26.95
N ILE A 319 14.56 14.11 27.21
CA ILE A 319 15.23 15.01 26.26
C ILE A 319 16.71 14.66 26.05
N GLN A 320 17.37 14.08 27.05
CA GLN A 320 18.75 13.57 26.91
C GLN A 320 18.89 12.61 25.71
N TYR A 321 17.89 11.74 25.50
CA TYR A 321 17.93 10.78 24.40
C TYR A 321 17.64 11.48 23.08
N THR A 322 16.68 12.39 23.03
CA THR A 322 16.37 13.19 21.84
C THR A 322 17.59 13.99 21.39
N LEU A 323 18.28 14.67 22.31
CA LEU A 323 19.51 15.42 22.05
C LEU A 323 20.64 14.54 21.52
N ILE A 324 20.94 13.42 22.19
CA ILE A 324 22.01 12.50 21.75
C ILE A 324 21.72 11.96 20.35
N ARG A 325 20.46 11.61 20.06
CA ARG A 325 20.02 11.18 18.72
C ARG A 325 20.21 12.28 17.68
N TYR A 326 19.80 13.50 17.99
CA TYR A 326 19.88 14.61 17.07
C TYR A 326 21.32 14.98 16.73
N LEU A 327 22.19 15.09 17.74
CA LEU A 327 23.63 15.31 17.53
C LEU A 327 24.26 14.19 16.70
N THR A 328 23.87 12.92 16.94
CA THR A 328 24.32 11.80 16.11
C THR A 328 23.89 11.96 14.65
N SER A 329 22.65 12.41 14.41
CA SER A 329 22.15 12.62 13.05
C SER A 329 22.92 13.68 12.27
N LEU A 330 23.45 14.70 12.98
CA LEU A 330 24.29 15.78 12.45
C LEU A 330 25.78 15.45 12.38
N ASP A 331 26.20 14.25 12.79
CA ASP A 331 27.63 13.87 12.91
C ASP A 331 28.41 14.68 13.95
N LEU A 332 27.71 15.20 14.95
CA LEU A 332 28.32 15.97 16.03
C LEU A 332 28.73 15.06 17.19
N ARG A 333 29.79 15.47 17.88
CA ARG A 333 30.22 14.89 19.16
C ARG A 333 29.17 15.22 20.25
N LYS A 334 29.06 14.36 21.27
CA LYS A 334 28.07 14.52 22.35
C LYS A 334 28.75 15.19 23.53
N ASP A 335 29.23 16.40 23.30
CA ASP A 335 30.01 17.23 24.21
C ASP A 335 29.57 18.69 24.14
N SER A 336 30.29 19.57 24.83
CA SER A 336 30.01 21.01 24.82
C SER A 336 30.10 21.65 23.43
N ALA A 337 31.10 21.26 22.64
CA ALA A 337 31.31 21.78 21.29
C ALA A 337 30.18 21.37 20.33
N GLY A 338 29.71 20.12 20.44
CA GLY A 338 28.58 19.62 19.67
C GLY A 338 27.29 20.40 19.95
N VAL A 339 26.98 20.68 21.22
CA VAL A 339 25.81 21.50 21.59
C VAL A 339 25.98 22.96 21.15
N ALA A 340 27.19 23.50 21.23
CA ALA A 340 27.48 24.86 20.76
C ALA A 340 27.28 25.01 19.24
N ALA A 341 27.52 23.94 18.47
CA ALA A 341 27.31 23.93 17.03
C ALA A 341 25.84 23.93 16.58
N LEU A 342 24.89 23.63 17.48
CA LEU A 342 23.45 23.62 17.16
C LEU A 342 22.95 25.04 16.82
N THR A 343 22.08 25.16 15.83
CA THR A 343 21.35 26.41 15.59
C THR A 343 20.19 26.58 16.57
N ASN A 344 19.57 27.76 16.62
CA ASN A 344 18.38 27.95 17.46
C ASN A 344 17.18 27.12 16.96
N ASP A 345 17.10 26.88 15.66
CA ASP A 345 16.08 25.99 15.08
C ASP A 345 16.33 24.53 15.50
N ASP A 346 17.59 24.10 15.56
CA ASP A 346 17.92 22.76 16.06
C ASP A 346 17.52 22.56 17.52
N ILE A 347 17.78 23.56 18.38
CA ILE A 347 17.35 23.52 19.79
C ILE A 347 15.83 23.34 19.86
N LYS A 348 15.09 24.15 19.10
CA LYS A 348 13.62 24.06 19.06
C LYS A 348 13.13 22.70 18.55
N ASN A 349 13.74 22.17 17.48
CA ASN A 349 13.38 20.86 16.94
C ASN A 349 13.57 19.74 17.98
N ILE A 350 14.66 19.80 18.75
CA ILE A 350 14.92 18.84 19.84
C ILE A 350 13.89 19.02 20.97
N GLU A 351 13.56 20.24 21.36
CA GLU A 351 12.52 20.55 22.36
C GLU A 351 11.13 20.04 21.93
N ASP A 352 10.83 20.08 20.63
CA ASP A 352 9.59 19.55 20.05
C ASP A 352 9.57 18.01 19.96
N GLY A 353 10.70 17.35 20.29
CA GLY A 353 10.83 15.89 20.30
C GLY A 353 11.31 15.28 18.96
N LEU A 354 11.87 16.10 18.07
CA LEU A 354 12.45 15.63 16.82
C LEU A 354 13.87 15.13 17.07
N ALA A 355 14.07 13.81 16.92
CA ALA A 355 15.32 13.15 17.29
C ALA A 355 16.32 12.97 16.13
N ASN A 356 15.95 13.30 14.88
CA ASN A 356 16.82 13.10 13.72
C ASN A 356 16.61 14.21 12.70
N HIS A 357 17.65 14.98 12.42
CA HIS A 357 17.63 16.11 11.47
C HIS A 357 17.17 15.69 10.06
N ASP A 358 17.42 14.46 9.62
CA ASP A 358 16.93 13.98 8.32
C ASP A 358 15.40 13.98 8.21
N TYR A 359 14.67 14.00 9.33
CA TYR A 359 13.21 14.09 9.31
C TYR A 359 12.69 15.49 8.94
N LEU A 360 13.55 16.51 9.01
CA LEU A 360 13.25 17.87 8.54
C LEU A 360 13.40 18.00 7.03
N THR A 361 14.04 17.03 6.36
CA THR A 361 14.17 17.07 4.90
C THR A 361 12.83 16.79 4.22
N ASP A 362 12.52 17.53 3.15
CA ASP A 362 11.30 17.37 2.33
C ASP A 362 11.16 15.98 1.68
N ASN A 363 12.17 15.12 1.79
CA ASN A 363 12.16 13.78 1.21
C ASN A 363 11.38 12.78 2.09
N ARG A 364 10.05 12.86 2.00
CA ARG A 364 9.11 11.95 2.68
C ARG A 364 9.39 10.46 2.42
N LEU A 365 9.88 10.11 1.22
CA LEU A 365 10.22 8.73 0.87
C LEU A 365 11.43 8.24 1.69
N LYS A 366 12.49 9.06 1.79
CA LYS A 366 13.67 8.76 2.63
C LYS A 366 13.25 8.58 4.10
N THR A 367 12.42 9.47 4.62
CA THR A 367 11.88 9.38 5.99
C THR A 367 11.10 8.08 6.22
N ALA A 368 10.25 7.67 5.27
CA ALA A 368 9.51 6.41 5.36
C ALA A 368 10.45 5.19 5.34
N ILE A 369 11.48 5.19 4.49
CA ILE A 369 12.49 4.12 4.43
C ILE A 369 13.26 4.04 5.76
N ASN A 370 13.69 5.18 6.31
CA ASN A 370 14.42 5.25 7.58
C ASN A 370 13.57 4.72 8.75
N LYS A 371 12.26 5.02 8.79
CA LYS A 371 11.35 4.45 9.80
C LYS A 371 11.26 2.93 9.71
N VAL A 372 11.18 2.38 8.50
CA VAL A 372 11.17 0.91 8.29
C VAL A 372 12.51 0.30 8.70
N ALA A 373 13.63 0.94 8.33
CA ALA A 373 14.98 0.49 8.68
C ALA A 373 15.23 0.49 10.19
N LEU A 374 14.77 1.54 10.91
CA LEU A 374 14.80 1.58 12.37
C LEU A 374 14.00 0.43 12.99
N GLY A 375 12.80 0.18 12.47
CA GLY A 375 11.96 -0.94 12.92
C GLY A 375 12.63 -2.30 12.70
N TYR A 376 13.30 -2.50 11.56
CA TYR A 376 14.06 -3.71 11.27
C TYR A 376 15.26 -3.87 12.21
N TYR A 377 16.00 -2.79 12.47
CA TYR A 377 17.12 -2.80 13.40
C TYR A 377 16.67 -3.17 14.83
N GLN A 378 15.58 -2.59 15.31
CA GLN A 378 14.99 -2.94 16.61
C GLN A 378 14.57 -4.41 16.68
N TYR A 379 14.00 -4.94 15.60
CA TYR A 379 13.60 -6.34 15.51
C TYR A 379 14.79 -7.31 15.60
N ILE A 380 15.88 -7.04 14.87
CA ILE A 380 17.07 -7.90 14.93
C ILE A 380 17.76 -7.79 16.28
N TRP A 381 17.93 -6.56 16.78
CA TRP A 381 18.81 -6.30 17.90
C TRP A 381 18.12 -6.49 19.25
N LYS A 382 16.89 -5.99 19.42
CA LYS A 382 16.12 -6.08 20.67
C LYS A 382 15.10 -7.22 20.70
N LYS A 383 14.93 -7.95 19.59
CA LYS A 383 13.84 -8.93 19.39
C LYS A 383 12.45 -8.34 19.68
N ASP A 384 12.29 -7.04 19.45
CA ASP A 384 11.04 -6.32 19.69
C ASP A 384 10.41 -5.90 18.35
N THR A 385 9.12 -6.18 18.18
CA THR A 385 8.34 -5.86 16.99
C THR A 385 7.39 -4.66 17.20
N ARG A 386 7.23 -4.17 18.43
CA ARG A 386 6.18 -3.20 18.80
C ARG A 386 6.29 -1.83 18.11
N GLY A 387 7.47 -1.50 17.57
CA GLY A 387 7.71 -0.28 16.78
C GLY A 387 7.54 -0.41 15.26
N SER A 388 7.24 -1.60 14.72
CA SER A 388 7.16 -1.82 13.26
C SER A 388 6.08 -2.81 12.87
N SER A 389 5.03 -2.31 12.22
CA SER A 389 3.95 -3.15 11.68
C SER A 389 4.44 -4.18 10.66
N LEU A 390 5.53 -3.89 9.92
CA LEU A 390 6.14 -4.84 9.00
C LEU A 390 6.80 -6.00 9.74
N MET A 391 7.58 -5.69 10.80
CA MET A 391 8.24 -6.72 11.60
C MET A 391 7.24 -7.58 12.37
N GLN A 392 6.16 -7.00 12.88
CA GLN A 392 5.04 -7.76 13.48
C GLN A 392 4.46 -8.77 12.50
N ARG A 393 4.23 -8.38 11.24
CA ARG A 393 3.73 -9.30 10.21
C ARG A 393 4.71 -10.44 9.97
N ILE A 394 6.00 -10.17 9.85
CA ILE A 394 7.01 -11.21 9.66
C ILE A 394 6.99 -12.20 10.82
N GLU A 395 6.92 -11.71 12.07
CA GLU A 395 6.87 -12.58 13.24
C GLU A 395 5.59 -13.41 13.29
N LEU A 396 4.43 -12.80 13.03
CA LEU A 396 3.15 -13.51 12.96
C LEU A 396 3.16 -14.62 11.89
N TRP A 397 3.81 -14.40 10.74
CA TRP A 397 3.95 -15.43 9.71
C TRP A 397 4.85 -16.57 10.18
N LYS A 398 5.98 -16.26 10.83
CA LYS A 398 6.86 -17.28 11.43
C LYS A 398 6.11 -18.11 12.47
N THR A 399 5.38 -17.46 13.37
CA THR A 399 4.56 -18.14 14.38
C THR A 399 3.46 -18.98 13.74
N SER A 400 2.80 -18.46 12.69
CA SER A 400 1.75 -19.21 11.98
C SER A 400 2.30 -20.50 11.35
N ILE A 401 3.50 -20.45 10.76
CA ILE A 401 4.17 -21.64 10.22
C ILE A 401 4.56 -22.62 11.32
N GLN A 402 4.89 -22.16 12.52
CA GLN A 402 5.19 -23.04 13.66
C GLN A 402 3.94 -23.68 14.28
N LEU A 403 2.77 -23.07 14.09
CA LEU A 403 1.49 -23.56 14.60
C LEU A 403 0.82 -24.57 13.66
N ILE A 404 1.20 -24.60 12.39
CA ILE A 404 0.79 -25.59 11.38
C ILE A 404 1.77 -26.75 11.43
#